data_AF-A0A9E1Q2J8-F1
#
_entry.id   AF-A0A9E1Q2J8-F1
#
_cell.length_a   1.000
_cell.length_b   1.000
_cell.length_c   1.000
_cell.angle_alpha   90.00
_cell.angle_beta   90.00
_cell.angle_gamma   90.00
#
_symmetry.space_group_name_H-M   'P 1'
#
loop_
_entity.id
_entity.type
_entity.pdbx_description
1 polymer ?
#
loop_
_entity_poly.entity_id
_entity_poly.type
_entity_poly.pdbx_seq_one_letter_code
_entity_poly.pdbx_strand_id
1 'polypeptide(L)' 'MSASPTRARIIGTRHMAAAGHYLAAQAAFQILEAGGNAIDAGVCGGIALGVLQSEYVG' A
#
# COMPACT_ATOMS: atom_id res chain seq x y z
N MET A 1 16.88 -19.56 -14.74
CA MET A 1 16.73 -19.75 -13.28
C MET A 1 15.52 -18.94 -12.82
N SER A 2 14.50 -19.57 -12.25
CA SER A 2 13.40 -18.84 -11.59
C SER A 2 13.86 -18.49 -10.18
N ALA A 3 14.00 -17.20 -9.88
CA ALA A 3 14.35 -16.76 -8.53
C ALA A 3 13.18 -17.04 -7.56
N SER A 4 13.48 -17.54 -6.37
CA SER A 4 12.49 -17.66 -5.29
C SER A 4 12.06 -16.26 -4.84
N PRO A 5 10.76 -16.00 -4.61
CA PRO A 5 10.32 -14.70 -4.16
C PRO A 5 10.85 -14.39 -2.75
N THR A 6 11.23 -13.14 -2.50
CA THR A 6 11.75 -12.69 -1.20
C THR A 6 10.66 -12.53 -0.14
N ARG A 7 9.39 -12.55 -0.53
CA ARG A 7 8.21 -12.54 0.34
C ARG A 7 7.17 -13.54 -0.13
N ALA A 8 6.39 -14.06 0.80
CA ALA A 8 5.24 -14.90 0.49
C ALA A 8 4.22 -14.13 -0.37
N ARG A 9 3.57 -14.82 -1.29
CA ARG A 9 2.42 -14.27 -2.02
C ARG A 9 1.26 -14.10 -1.03
N ILE A 10 0.80 -12.86 -0.86
CA ILE A 10 -0.38 -12.55 -0.06
C ILE A 10 -1.62 -12.62 -0.97
N ILE A 11 -2.71 -13.18 -0.44
CA ILE A 11 -4.02 -13.30 -1.11
C ILE A 11 -5.08 -12.80 -0.14
N GLY A 12 -6.05 -12.02 -0.62
CA GLY A 12 -7.16 -11.50 0.17
C GLY A 12 -8.42 -11.38 -0.68
N THR A 13 -9.59 -11.52 -0.04
CA THR A 13 -10.92 -11.46 -0.70
C THR A 13 -11.67 -10.15 -0.44
N ARG A 14 -11.17 -9.31 0.47
CA ARG A 14 -11.80 -8.03 0.84
C ARG A 14 -10.90 -6.85 0.50
N HIS A 15 -9.74 -6.77 1.16
CA HIS A 15 -8.83 -5.64 1.05
C HIS A 15 -7.41 -6.13 0.79
N MET A 16 -6.68 -5.36 -0.02
CA MET A 16 -5.25 -5.55 -0.24
C MET A 16 -4.66 -4.18 -0.62
N ALA A 17 -3.52 -3.85 -0.03
CA ALA A 17 -2.75 -2.68 -0.38
C ALA A 17 -1.27 -3.05 -0.47
N ALA A 18 -0.58 -2.46 -1.45
CA ALA A 18 0.85 -2.60 -1.62
C ALA A 18 1.43 -1.22 -1.96
N ALA A 19 2.60 -0.91 -1.40
CA ALA A 19 3.30 0.35 -1.62
C ALA A 19 4.81 0.15 -1.45
N GLY A 20 5.60 1.11 -1.95
CA GLY A 20 7.06 1.13 -1.78
C GLY A 20 7.51 1.29 -0.33
N HIS A 21 6.65 1.81 0.55
CA HIS A 21 6.89 1.94 1.99
C HIS A 21 5.80 1.22 2.79
N TYR A 22 6.18 0.40 3.78
CA TYR A 22 5.22 -0.43 4.52
C TYR A 22 4.19 0.39 5.31
N LEU A 23 4.58 1.56 5.85
CA LEU A 23 3.63 2.47 6.51
C LEU A 23 2.60 3.09 5.54
N ALA A 24 2.96 3.30 4.27
CA ALA A 24 2.00 3.78 3.27
C ALA A 24 1.01 2.68 2.89
N ALA A 25 1.48 1.43 2.75
CA ALA A 25 0.61 0.28 2.54
C ALA A 25 -0.36 0.08 3.73
N GLN A 26 0.13 0.24 4.95
CA GLN A 26 -0.68 0.19 6.19
C GLN A 26 -1.75 1.28 6.19
N ALA A 27 -1.40 2.53 5.88
CA ALA A 27 -2.33 3.65 5.85
C ALA A 27 -3.44 3.44 4.80
N ALA A 28 -3.08 3.03 3.58
CA ALA A 28 -4.04 2.68 2.54
C ALA A 28 -4.96 1.53 2.98
N PHE A 29 -4.40 0.49 3.63
CA PHE A 29 -5.19 -0.62 4.16
C PHE A 29 -6.18 -0.17 5.24
N GLN A 30 -5.79 0.75 6.11
CA GLN A 30 -6.69 1.32 7.14
C GLN A 30 -7.88 2.08 6.52
N ILE A 31 -7.69 2.76 5.40
CA ILE A 31 -8.80 3.42 4.68
C ILE A 31 -9.77 2.41 4.09
N LEU A 32 -9.26 1.30 3.53
CA LEU A 32 -10.10 0.20 3.08
C LEU A 32 -10.90 -0.41 4.25
N GLU A 33 -10.26 -0.66 5.38
CA GLU A 33 -10.93 -1.16 6.60
C GLU A 33 -11.98 -0.17 7.15
N ALA A 34 -11.75 1.14 6.96
CA ALA A 34 -12.71 2.19 7.31
C ALA A 34 -13.88 2.33 6.33
N GLY A 35 -13.94 1.50 5.28
CA GLY A 35 -15.01 1.49 4.28
C GLY A 35 -14.75 2.39 3.07
N GLY A 36 -13.56 2.96 2.94
CA GLY A 36 -13.13 3.67 1.73
C GLY A 36 -12.94 2.71 0.56
N ASN A 37 -13.08 3.22 -0.66
CA ASN A 37 -12.82 2.45 -1.87
C ASN A 37 -11.32 2.45 -2.23
N ALA A 38 -10.97 1.78 -3.33
CA ALA A 38 -9.58 1.68 -3.80
C ALA A 38 -8.95 3.04 -4.17
N ILE A 39 -9.74 4.01 -4.63
CA ILE A 39 -9.29 5.38 -4.92
C ILE A 39 -8.98 6.12 -3.62
N ASP A 40 -9.88 6.05 -2.62
CA ASP A 40 -9.67 6.68 -1.31
C ASP A 40 -8.39 6.15 -0.66
N ALA A 41 -8.20 4.83 -0.69
CA ALA A 41 -7.02 4.16 -0.18
C ALA A 41 -5.75 4.53 -0.98
N GLY A 42 -5.85 4.63 -2.31
CA GLY A 42 -4.76 5.06 -3.18
C GLY A 42 -4.31 6.49 -2.91
N VAL A 43 -5.26 7.41 -2.72
CA VAL A 43 -4.98 8.82 -2.38
C VAL A 43 -4.32 8.93 -1.00
N CYS A 44 -4.86 8.23 0.01
CA CYS A 44 -4.24 8.18 1.34
C CYS A 44 -2.82 7.63 1.28
N GLY A 45 -2.61 6.52 0.58
CA GLY A 45 -1.29 5.92 0.36
C GLY A 45 -0.33 6.87 -0.36
N GLY A 46 -0.79 7.58 -1.40
CA GLY A 46 -0.01 8.57 -2.13
C GLY A 46 0.43 9.75 -1.26
N ILE A 47 -0.50 10.32 -0.47
CA ILE A 47 -0.18 11.39 0.50
C ILE A 47 0.82 10.89 1.53
N ALA A 48 0.64 9.68 2.06
CA ALA A 48 1.58 9.09 3.00
C ALA A 48 2.98 8.92 2.38
N LEU A 49 3.08 8.49 1.12
CA LEU A 49 4.36 8.38 0.41
C LEU A 49 5.04 9.74 0.22
N GLY A 50 4.29 10.82 -0.01
CA GLY A 50 4.85 12.18 -0.06
C GLY A 50 5.62 12.59 1.20
N VAL A 51 5.34 11.94 2.35
CA VAL A 51 6.07 12.14 3.61
C VAL A 51 7.10 11.03 3.87
N LEU A 52 6.74 9.79 3.59
CA LEU A 52 7.56 8.61 3.94
C LEU A 52 8.70 8.35 2.94
N GLN A 53 8.57 8.89 1.73
CA GLN A 53 9.48 8.74 0.60
C GLN A 53 9.54 10.07 -0.20
N SER A 54 9.69 11.19 0.52
CA SER A 54 9.68 12.55 -0.05
C SER A 54 10.76 12.79 -1.11
N GLU A 55 11.82 11.97 -1.13
CA GLU A 55 12.84 12.01 -2.18
C GLU A 55 12.34 11.47 -3.53
N TYR A 56 11.24 10.71 -3.55
CA TYR A 56 10.66 10.09 -4.74
C TYR A 56 9.27 10.63 -5.09
N VAL A 57 8.54 11.18 -4.13
CA VAL A 57 7.12 11.56 -4.28
C VAL A 57 6.91 12.99 -3.79
N GLY A 58 6.25 13.82 -4.62
CA GLY A 58 5.90 15.21 -4.35
C GLY A 58 4.53 15.58 -4.89
#